data_AF-A0A8B6F598-F1
#
_entry.id   AF-A0A8B6F598-F1
#
_cell.length_a   1.000
_cell.length_b   1.000
_cell.length_c   1.000
_cell.angle_alpha   90.00
_cell.angle_beta   90.00
_cell.angle_gamma   90.00
#
_symmetry.space_group_name_H-M   'P 1'
#
loop_
_entity.id
_entity.type
_entity.pdbx_description
1 polymer ?
#
loop_
_entity_poly.entity_id
_entity_poly.type
_entity_poly.pdbx_seq_one_letter_code
_entity_poly.pdbx_strand_id
1 'polypeptide(L)'
;DQVYQTDKQLLDEYILNETGKIYTGNRKQINGKKWNFGQFEENILDCAMCLLDRYKLSWTVRGDPVKVTRKLSAITNSKDDEGVLVGKWSGSYDDGKSPLHWA
;
A
#
# COMPACT_ATOMS: atom_id res chain seq x y z
N ASP A 1 1.68 16.75 -15.56
CA ASP A 1 1.08 15.95 -14.48
C ASP A 1 1.72 16.37 -13.15
N GLN A 2 0.98 16.37 -12.03
CA GLN A 2 1.56 16.65 -10.70
C GLN A 2 2.50 15.53 -10.25
N VAL A 3 2.33 14.30 -10.73
CA VAL A 3 3.21 13.16 -10.43
C VAL A 3 4.27 12.90 -11.51
N TYR A 4 4.59 13.92 -12.31
CA TYR A 4 5.54 13.76 -13.42
C TYR A 4 6.95 13.40 -12.92
N GLN A 5 7.57 12.41 -13.56
CA GLN A 5 8.94 12.00 -13.36
C GLN A 5 9.66 12.03 -14.72
N THR A 6 10.81 12.69 -14.78
CA THR A 6 11.60 12.85 -16.01
C THR A 6 12.42 11.60 -16.36
N ASP A 7 12.87 10.87 -15.34
CA ASP A 7 13.71 9.69 -15.53
C ASP A 7 12.85 8.45 -15.77
N LYS A 8 13.00 7.86 -16.96
CA LYS A 8 12.28 6.66 -17.36
C LYS A 8 12.65 5.45 -16.51
N GLN A 9 13.90 5.34 -16.05
CA GLN A 9 14.30 4.23 -15.18
C GLN A 9 13.61 4.32 -13.81
N LEU A 10 13.37 5.53 -13.32
CA LEU A 10 12.61 5.74 -12.09
C LEU A 10 11.11 5.47 -12.30
N LEU A 11 10.57 5.73 -13.49
CA LEU A 11 9.21 5.33 -13.83
C LEU A 11 9.07 3.80 -13.88
N ASP A 12 10.06 3.11 -14.46
CA ASP A 12 10.09 1.65 -14.50
C ASP A 12 10.12 1.07 -13.07
N GLU A 13 10.95 1.63 -12.17
CA GLU A 13 11.05 1.15 -10.80
C GLU A 13 9.88 1.55 -9.89
N TYR A 14 9.37 2.79 -9.97
CA TYR A 14 8.38 3.28 -9.00
C TYR A 14 6.93 3.08 -9.43
N ILE A 15 6.67 2.87 -10.72
CA ILE A 15 5.31 2.70 -11.25
C ILE A 15 5.12 1.30 -11.82
N LEU A 16 6.06 0.83 -12.65
CA LEU A 16 5.86 -0.39 -13.43
C LEU A 16 6.35 -1.66 -12.72
N ASN A 17 7.30 -1.55 -11.78
CA ASN A 17 7.80 -2.70 -11.05
C ASN A 17 6.77 -3.18 -10.02
N GLU A 18 6.20 -4.37 -10.25
CA GLU A 18 5.21 -4.98 -9.36
C GLU A 18 5.82 -5.78 -8.21
N THR A 19 7.16 -5.87 -8.16
CA THR A 19 7.85 -6.59 -7.11
C THR A 19 8.93 -5.73 -6.48
N GLY A 20 9.19 -5.95 -5.21
CA GLY A 20 10.14 -5.13 -4.48
C GLY A 20 10.80 -5.85 -3.32
N LYS A 21 11.47 -5.05 -2.51
CA LYS A 21 12.15 -5.51 -1.30
C LYS A 21 11.81 -4.59 -0.14
N ILE A 22 11.26 -5.18 0.91
CA ILE A 22 11.05 -4.51 2.19
C ILE A 22 12.23 -4.84 3.09
N TYR A 23 12.96 -3.80 3.49
CA TYR A 23 14.09 -3.93 4.40
C TYR A 23 13.60 -4.02 5.86
N THR A 24 14.12 -5.01 6.58
CA THR A 24 13.78 -5.32 7.97
C THR A 24 15.04 -5.67 8.76
N GLY A 25 14.91 -5.99 10.04
CA GLY A 25 16.02 -6.31 10.92
C GLY A 25 16.53 -5.07 11.64
N ASN A 26 17.84 -4.96 11.81
CA ASN A 26 18.48 -3.84 12.52
C ASN A 26 19.69 -3.31 11.75
N ARG A 27 20.29 -2.22 12.21
CA ARG A 27 21.43 -1.56 11.55
C ARG A 27 22.62 -2.49 11.27
N LYS A 28 22.83 -3.53 12.08
CA LYS A 28 23.94 -4.50 11.93
C LYS A 28 23.54 -5.72 11.10
N GLN A 29 22.25 -6.00 10.99
CA GLN A 29 21.69 -7.17 10.32
C GLN A 29 20.46 -6.75 9.53
N ILE A 30 20.70 -6.30 8.30
CA ILE A 30 19.66 -5.85 7.38
C ILE A 30 19.18 -7.05 6.58
N ASN A 31 17.90 -7.36 6.70
CA ASN A 31 17.24 -8.42 5.95
C ASN A 31 16.37 -7.82 4.86
N GLY A 32 16.45 -8.37 3.64
CA GLY A 32 15.57 -7.98 2.54
C GLY A 32 14.49 -9.03 2.34
N LYS A 33 13.24 -8.68 2.59
CA LYS A 33 12.09 -9.54 2.28
C LYS A 33 11.55 -9.16 0.89
N LYS A 34 11.48 -10.14 -0.02
CA LYS A 34 10.79 -9.94 -1.31
C LYS A 34 9.31 -9.65 -1.04
N TRP A 35 8.75 -8.74 -1.83
CA TRP A 35 7.35 -8.35 -1.71
C TRP A 35 6.71 -8.27 -3.09
N ASN A 36 5.54 -8.87 -3.26
CA ASN A 36 4.70 -8.68 -4.42
C ASN A 36 3.73 -7.51 -4.18
N PHE A 37 3.92 -6.40 -4.89
CA PHE A 37 2.97 -5.28 -4.88
C PHE A 37 1.74 -5.61 -5.74
N GLY A 38 1.94 -6.28 -6.88
CA GLY A 38 0.87 -6.81 -7.72
C GLY A 38 -0.14 -5.78 -8.21
N GLN A 39 0.25 -4.52 -8.41
CA GLN A 39 -0.69 -3.44 -8.72
C GLN A 39 -1.45 -3.62 -10.04
N PHE A 40 -0.96 -4.46 -10.96
CA PHE A 40 -1.62 -4.79 -12.23
C PHE A 40 -2.26 -6.18 -12.24
N GLU A 41 -2.30 -6.89 -11.10
CA GLU A 41 -3.06 -8.12 -10.98
C GLU A 41 -4.56 -7.89 -11.14
N GLU A 42 -5.28 -8.94 -11.52
CA GLU A 42 -6.71 -8.88 -11.79
C GLU A 42 -7.49 -8.30 -10.60
N ASN A 43 -8.41 -7.38 -10.87
CA ASN A 43 -9.29 -6.72 -9.90
C ASN A 43 -8.58 -5.78 -8.89
N ILE A 44 -7.26 -5.60 -8.92
CA ILE A 44 -6.55 -4.72 -7.97
C ILE A 44 -6.91 -3.24 -8.19
N LEU A 45 -7.03 -2.82 -9.44
CA LEU A 45 -7.51 -1.47 -9.77
C LEU A 45 -8.95 -1.25 -9.27
N ASP A 46 -9.84 -2.22 -9.46
CA ASP A 46 -11.22 -2.15 -8.99
C ASP A 46 -11.29 -2.09 -7.46
N CYS A 47 -10.45 -2.86 -6.77
CA CYS A 47 -10.30 -2.77 -5.32
C CYS A 47 -9.87 -1.37 -4.88
N ALA A 48 -8.87 -0.78 -5.54
CA ALA A 48 -8.40 0.58 -5.23
C ALA A 48 -9.50 1.63 -5.44
N MET A 49 -10.27 1.53 -6.53
CA MET A 49 -11.42 2.42 -6.78
C MET A 49 -12.54 2.22 -5.76
N CYS A 50 -12.85 0.97 -5.42
CA CYS A 50 -13.84 0.61 -4.40
C CYS A 50 -13.48 1.19 -3.03
N LEU A 51 -12.19 1.19 -2.66
CA LEU A 51 -11.73 1.84 -1.43
C LEU A 51 -12.00 3.35 -1.44
N LEU A 52 -11.71 4.04 -2.55
CA LEU A 52 -12.02 5.48 -2.66
C LEU A 52 -13.52 5.78 -2.57
N ASP A 53 -14.36 4.90 -3.11
CA ASP A 53 -15.82 4.99 -3.04
C ASP A 53 -16.35 4.72 -1.63
N ARG A 54 -15.94 3.61 -1.02
CA ARG A 54 -16.33 3.22 0.35
C ARG A 54 -16.02 4.31 1.36
N TYR A 55 -14.85 4.94 1.22
CA TYR A 55 -14.40 6.02 2.09
C TYR A 55 -14.73 7.43 1.59
N LYS A 56 -15.64 7.51 0.62
CA LYS A 56 -16.34 8.72 0.15
C LYS A 56 -15.40 9.84 -0.27
N LEU A 57 -14.27 9.52 -0.91
CA LEU A 57 -13.43 10.56 -1.52
C LEU A 57 -14.16 11.11 -2.75
N SER A 58 -14.49 12.41 -2.71
CA SER A 58 -15.19 13.07 -3.82
C SER A 58 -14.46 12.88 -5.14
N TRP A 59 -15.21 12.54 -6.20
CA TRP A 59 -14.68 12.38 -7.56
C TRP A 59 -13.91 13.61 -8.05
N THR A 60 -14.36 14.81 -7.68
CA THR A 60 -13.74 16.08 -8.05
C THR A 60 -12.32 16.27 -7.52
N VAL A 61 -11.92 15.48 -6.50
CA VAL A 61 -10.58 15.57 -5.91
C VAL A 61 -9.71 14.34 -6.18
N ARG A 62 -10.20 13.35 -6.95
CA ARG A 62 -9.43 12.13 -7.26
C ARG A 62 -8.29 12.38 -8.26
N GLY A 63 -8.29 13.52 -8.95
CA GLY A 63 -7.16 13.97 -9.76
C GLY A 63 -6.03 14.64 -8.96
N ASP A 64 -6.20 14.83 -7.64
CA ASP A 64 -5.20 15.42 -6.76
C ASP A 64 -4.44 14.29 -6.03
N PRO A 65 -3.17 13.99 -6.41
CA PRO A 65 -2.39 12.91 -5.83
C PRO A 65 -2.17 13.08 -4.33
N VAL A 66 -2.11 14.32 -3.81
CA VAL A 66 -1.93 14.58 -2.38
C VAL A 66 -3.17 14.13 -1.60
N LYS A 67 -4.36 14.45 -2.10
CA LYS A 67 -5.62 14.07 -1.46
C LYS A 67 -5.88 12.56 -1.55
N VAL A 68 -5.59 11.95 -2.70
CA VAL A 68 -5.70 10.50 -2.89
C VAL A 68 -4.76 9.78 -1.93
N THR A 69 -3.47 10.16 -1.90
CA THR A 69 -2.48 9.56 -1.00
C THR A 69 -2.91 9.69 0.46
N ARG A 70 -3.32 10.89 0.90
CA ARG A 70 -3.76 11.11 2.27
C ARG A 70 -4.94 10.22 2.65
N LYS A 71 -5.91 10.06 1.76
CA LYS A 71 -7.08 9.21 2.01
C LYS A 71 -6.67 7.74 2.07
N LEU A 72 -5.93 7.24 1.08
CA LEU A 72 -5.48 5.84 1.03
C LEU A 72 -4.62 5.48 2.23
N SER A 73 -3.69 6.35 2.65
CA SER A 73 -2.86 6.11 3.84
C SER A 73 -3.66 6.02 5.14
N ALA A 74 -4.72 6.81 5.30
CA ALA A 74 -5.60 6.74 6.47
C ALA A 74 -6.33 5.40 6.55
N ILE A 75 -6.88 4.94 5.43
CA ILE A 75 -7.71 3.73 5.38
C ILE A 75 -6.89 2.44 5.37
N THR A 76 -5.56 2.48 5.26
CA THR A 76 -4.74 1.26 5.35
C THR A 76 -4.81 0.64 6.74
N ASN A 77 -4.97 1.44 7.80
CA ASN A 77 -5.02 0.98 9.19
C ASN A 77 -6.44 1.08 9.76
N SER A 78 -6.93 0.01 10.38
CA SER A 78 -8.29 -0.10 10.90
C SER A 78 -8.57 0.70 12.18
N LYS A 79 -7.54 1.25 12.83
CA LYS A 79 -7.66 1.76 14.20
C LYS A 79 -8.71 2.87 14.38
N ASP A 80 -8.92 3.69 13.35
CA ASP A 80 -9.83 4.83 13.41
C ASP A 80 -10.98 4.75 12.38
N ASP A 81 -10.74 4.11 11.22
CA ASP A 81 -11.61 4.19 10.05
C ASP A 81 -12.16 2.83 9.56
N GLU A 82 -12.07 1.72 10.31
CA GLU A 82 -12.40 0.37 9.77
C GLU A 82 -11.61 -0.01 8.49
N GLY A 83 -10.42 0.56 8.37
CA GLY A 83 -9.44 0.35 7.32
C GLY A 83 -9.06 -1.11 7.01
N VAL A 84 -8.27 -1.27 5.97
CA VAL A 84 -7.98 -2.56 5.30
C VAL A 84 -7.31 -3.58 6.25
N LEU A 85 -6.41 -3.13 7.12
CA LEU A 85 -5.64 -4.02 8.01
C LEU A 85 -5.76 -3.62 9.48
N VAL A 86 -5.90 -4.64 10.34
CA VAL A 86 -5.83 -4.49 11.80
C VAL A 86 -4.41 -4.75 12.27
N GLY A 87 -3.79 -3.74 12.88
CA GLY A 87 -2.46 -3.88 13.47
C GLY A 87 -2.48 -4.64 14.79
N LYS A 88 -1.67 -5.69 14.93
CA LYS A 88 -1.55 -6.50 16.15
C LYS A 88 -0.09 -6.82 16.44
N TRP A 89 0.35 -6.58 17.67
CA TRP A 89 1.72 -6.82 18.15
C TRP A 89 1.77 -7.63 19.45
N SER A 90 0.67 -8.31 19.82
CA SER A 90 0.59 -9.10 21.06
C SER A 90 1.40 -10.39 21.03
N GLY A 91 1.83 -10.85 19.84
CA GLY A 91 2.56 -12.11 19.66
C GLY A 91 1.68 -13.35 19.44
N SER A 92 0.36 -13.25 19.64
CA SER A 92 -0.64 -14.26 19.23
C SER A 92 -1.51 -13.69 18.10
N TYR A 93 -1.78 -14.51 17.09
CA TYR A 93 -2.51 -14.14 15.87
C TYR A 93 -3.58 -15.17 15.51
N ASP A 94 -4.17 -15.83 16.51
CA ASP A 94 -5.11 -16.96 16.32
C ASP A 94 -6.41 -16.56 15.59
N ASP A 95 -6.70 -15.27 15.56
CA ASP A 95 -7.81 -14.60 14.89
C ASP A 95 -7.46 -14.07 13.50
N GLY A 96 -6.27 -14.37 12.97
CA GLY A 96 -5.84 -13.85 11.68
C GLY A 96 -4.53 -14.46 11.19
N LYS A 97 -3.71 -13.62 10.54
CA LYS A 97 -2.38 -14.00 10.08
C LYS A 97 -1.33 -13.13 10.74
N SER A 98 -0.20 -13.75 11.09
CA SER A 98 0.98 -13.05 11.58
C SER A 98 1.42 -11.97 10.57
N PRO A 99 1.80 -10.76 11.02
CA PRO A 99 2.35 -9.71 10.15
C PRO A 99 3.56 -10.18 9.33
N LEU A 100 4.28 -11.21 9.81
CA LEU A 100 5.46 -11.76 9.12
C LEU A 100 5.12 -12.76 8.01
N HIS A 101 3.85 -13.18 7.87
CA HIS A 101 3.44 -14.19 6.88
C HIS A 101 3.26 -13.63 5.46
N TRP A 102 2.78 -12.39 5.33
CA TRP A 102 2.49 -11.76 4.04
C TRP A 102 3.76 -11.59 3.18
N ALA A 103 3.69 -11.83 1.88
CA ALA A 103 4.82 -11.69 0.95
C ALA A 103 4.32 -11.33 -0.44
#